data_AF-A0A2P2IFU8-F1
#
_entry.id   AF-A0A2P2IFU8-F1
#
_cell.length_a   1.000
_cell.length_b   1.000
_cell.length_c   1.000
_cell.angle_alpha   90.00
_cell.angle_beta   90.00
_cell.angle_gamma   90.00
#
_symmetry.space_group_name_H-M   'P 1'
#
loop_
_entity.id
_entity.type
_entity.pdbx_description
1 polymer ?
#
loop_
_entity_poly.entity_id
_entity_poly.type
_entity_poly.pdbx_seq_one_letter_code
_entity_poly.pdbx_strand_id
1 'polypeptide(L)'
;PKGRYDPNEPLNLNVGVSSPLLSRFDLILVLRDTNNASWDKLVSSYILSGGSQGNIPTGNIGSSSSSLWSHDKMRAYFRYIRRLQPTLSQEANLVLTRFYQLQRSLSNRDKSRTTIRLLESLVRLSQGHARLMLRSTVTFQDA
;
A
#
# COMPACT_ATOMS: atom_id res chain seq x y z
N PRO A 1 0.26 27.84 -6.79
CA PRO A 1 0.33 26.36 -6.82
C PRO A 1 1.79 25.91 -6.94
N LYS A 2 2.35 25.21 -5.95
CA LYS A 2 3.71 24.68 -6.04
C LYS A 2 3.81 23.76 -7.27
N GLY A 3 4.94 23.86 -7.97
CA GLY A 3 5.17 23.25 -9.29
C GLY A 3 5.30 21.73 -9.26
N ARG A 4 6.08 21.18 -10.20
CA ARG A 4 6.35 19.74 -10.28
C ARG A 4 6.98 19.24 -8.97
N TYR A 5 6.64 18.00 -8.60
CA TYR A 5 7.22 17.30 -7.44
C TYR A 5 8.75 17.18 -7.59
N ASP A 6 9.50 17.67 -6.59
CA ASP A 6 10.96 17.53 -6.52
C ASP A 6 11.34 16.35 -5.60
N PRO A 7 11.98 15.29 -6.13
CA PRO A 7 12.42 14.14 -5.32
C PRO A 7 13.44 14.46 -4.23
N ASN A 8 14.17 15.58 -4.35
CA ASN A 8 15.21 15.97 -3.41
C ASN A 8 14.64 16.76 -2.23
N GLU A 9 13.45 17.34 -2.37
CA GLU A 9 12.77 18.04 -1.29
C GLU A 9 11.98 17.06 -0.40
N PRO A 10 11.90 17.30 0.91
CA PRO A 10 11.09 16.51 1.80
C PRO A 10 9.59 16.66 1.47
N LEU A 11 8.82 15.61 1.75
CA LEU A 11 7.41 15.49 1.37
C LEU A 11 6.53 16.66 1.87
N ASN A 12 6.80 17.15 3.08
CA ASN A 12 6.06 18.27 3.66
C ASN A 12 6.21 19.56 2.85
N LEU A 13 7.37 19.78 2.21
CA LEU A 13 7.60 20.93 1.34
C LEU A 13 6.93 20.73 -0.03
N ASN A 14 7.03 19.53 -0.60
CA ASN A 14 6.40 19.18 -1.87
C ASN A 14 4.87 19.32 -1.84
N VAL A 15 4.22 18.78 -0.80
CA VAL A 15 2.75 18.74 -0.70
C VAL A 15 2.18 19.98 0.00
N GLY A 16 3.03 20.77 0.69
CA GLY A 16 2.58 21.92 1.47
C GLY A 16 1.80 21.53 2.72
N VAL A 17 1.98 20.30 3.21
CA VAL A 17 1.30 19.77 4.40
C VAL A 17 2.28 19.70 5.56
N SER A 18 1.83 20.11 6.75
CA SER A 18 2.66 20.13 7.94
C SER A 18 3.04 18.71 8.41
N SER A 19 4.25 18.58 8.96
CA SER A 19 4.78 17.34 9.54
C SER A 19 3.83 16.68 10.57
N PRO A 20 3.16 17.41 11.48
CA PRO A 20 2.18 16.82 12.39
C PRO A 20 0.98 16.16 11.70
N LEU A 21 0.49 16.75 10.61
CA LEU A 21 -0.63 16.17 9.86
C LEU A 21 -0.18 14.93 9.09
N LEU A 22 1.00 14.98 8.46
CA LEU A 22 1.59 13.85 7.77
C LEU A 22 1.77 12.64 8.69
N SER A 23 2.16 12.87 9.95
CA SER A 23 2.33 11.80 10.94
C SER A 23 1.06 10.99 11.23
N ARG A 24 -0.13 11.54 10.93
CA ARG A 24 -1.43 10.90 11.20
C ARG A 24 -1.87 9.94 10.10
N PHE A 25 -1.24 9.97 8.94
CA PHE A 25 -1.54 9.07 7.84
C PHE A 25 -0.68 7.80 7.94
N ASP A 26 -1.34 6.64 7.92
CA ASP A 26 -0.67 5.34 7.93
C ASP A 26 0.06 5.06 6.61
N LEU A 27 -0.58 5.41 5.49
CA LEU A 27 -0.07 5.23 4.14
C LEU A 27 -0.12 6.56 3.39
N ILE A 28 1.00 6.91 2.77
CA ILE A 28 1.11 8.06 1.87
C ILE A 28 1.64 7.54 0.54
N LEU A 29 0.82 7.65 -0.50
CA LEU A 29 1.15 7.24 -1.85
C LEU A 29 1.35 8.50 -2.70
N VAL A 30 2.58 8.73 -3.15
CA VAL A 30 2.90 9.85 -4.04
C VAL A 30 2.77 9.37 -5.48
N LEU A 31 1.71 9.81 -6.17
CA LEU A 31 1.55 9.57 -7.60
C LEU A 31 2.35 10.63 -8.36
N ARG A 32 3.37 10.19 -9.09
CA ARG A 32 4.20 11.05 -9.92
C ARG A 32 3.75 10.92 -11.36
N ASP A 33 3.44 12.06 -11.97
CA ASP A 33 3.23 12.15 -13.40
C ASP A 33 4.59 12.26 -14.09
N THR A 34 5.07 11.13 -14.63
CA THR A 34 6.36 11.05 -15.34
C THR A 34 6.10 10.77 -16.81
N ASN A 35 6.70 11.56 -17.70
CA ASN A 35 6.62 11.32 -19.14
C ASN A 35 7.30 9.99 -19.49
N ASN A 36 6.52 8.95 -19.73
CA ASN A 36 6.99 7.65 -20.14
C ASN A 36 6.24 7.22 -21.39
N ALA A 37 6.89 7.37 -22.55
CA ALA A 37 6.29 7.09 -23.85
C ALA A 37 5.68 5.68 -23.95
N SER A 38 6.25 4.68 -23.27
CA SER A 38 5.69 3.33 -23.26
C SER A 38 4.41 3.22 -22.43
N TRP A 39 4.36 3.89 -21.28
CA TRP A 39 3.19 3.95 -20.40
C TRP A 39 2.08 4.81 -21.02
N ASP A 40 2.45 5.95 -21.62
CA ASP A 40 1.51 6.84 -22.32
C ASP A 40 0.86 6.14 -23.52
N LYS A 41 1.64 5.35 -24.28
CA LYS A 41 1.11 4.51 -25.37
C LYS A 41 0.17 3.42 -24.84
N LEU A 42 0.50 2.78 -23.72
CA LEU A 42 -0.34 1.76 -23.09
C LEU A 42 -1.66 2.37 -22.59
N VAL A 43 -1.59 3.49 -21.88
CA VAL A 43 -2.78 4.16 -21.32
C VAL A 43 -3.66 4.74 -22.43
N SER A 44 -3.08 5.40 -23.43
CA SER A 44 -3.86 5.95 -24.56
C SER A 44 -4.56 4.85 -25.35
N SER A 45 -3.88 3.74 -25.65
CA SER A 45 -4.50 2.60 -26.32
C SER A 45 -5.62 1.96 -25.50
N TYR A 46 -5.48 1.91 -24.17
CA TYR A 46 -6.52 1.42 -23.26
C TYR A 46 -7.74 2.36 -23.20
N ILE A 47 -7.53 3.68 -23.16
CA ILE A 47 -8.62 4.65 -23.15
C ILE A 47 -9.38 4.60 -24.48
N LEU A 48 -8.66 4.55 -25.61
CA LEU A 48 -9.24 4.51 -26.95
C LEU A 48 -9.96 3.18 -27.25
N SER A 49 -9.55 2.07 -26.64
CA SER A 49 -10.27 0.79 -26.72
C SER A 49 -11.54 0.76 -25.87
N GLY A 50 -11.92 1.88 -25.24
CA GLY A 50 -13.18 2.07 -24.56
C GLY A 50 -13.23 1.49 -23.15
N GLY A 51 -12.10 1.07 -22.57
CA GLY A 51 -12.00 0.59 -21.17
C GLY A 51 -12.94 -0.55 -20.77
N SER A 52 -13.64 -1.17 -21.74
CA SER A 52 -14.82 -2.01 -21.51
C SER A 52 -14.61 -3.48 -21.89
N GLN A 53 -13.44 -3.84 -22.42
CA GLN A 53 -13.00 -5.23 -22.44
C GLN A 53 -11.86 -5.33 -21.45
N GLY A 54 -12.07 -6.07 -20.34
CA GLY A 54 -11.14 -6.26 -19.23
C GLY A 54 -9.79 -6.93 -19.54
N ASN A 55 -9.26 -6.74 -20.75
CA ASN A 55 -7.88 -7.01 -21.09
C ASN A 55 -7.07 -5.73 -20.86
N ILE A 56 -6.77 -5.48 -19.58
CA ILE A 56 -5.61 -4.66 -19.25
C ILE A 56 -4.40 -5.35 -19.91
N PRO A 57 -3.55 -4.65 -20.68
CA PRO A 57 -2.27 -5.20 -21.14
C PRO A 57 -1.30 -5.26 -19.95
N THR A 58 -1.69 -5.96 -18.88
CA THR A 58 -0.76 -6.45 -17.86
C THR A 58 0.14 -7.45 -18.59
N GLY A 59 1.37 -7.03 -18.87
CA GLY A 59 2.36 -7.86 -19.51
C GLY A 59 2.36 -9.27 -18.92
N ASN A 60 2.17 -10.26 -19.79
CA ASN A 60 2.48 -11.66 -19.56
C ASN A 60 1.96 -12.29 -18.25
N ILE A 61 0.74 -11.93 -17.80
CA ILE A 61 -0.06 -12.86 -16.97
C ILE A 61 -0.90 -13.67 -17.96
N GLY A 62 -0.26 -14.69 -18.52
CA GLY A 62 -0.93 -15.65 -19.40
C GLY A 62 -2.14 -16.29 -18.71
N SER A 63 -3.23 -16.40 -19.45
CA SER A 63 -4.23 -17.45 -19.33
C SER A 63 -4.96 -17.56 -17.98
N SER A 64 -6.00 -16.75 -17.72
CA SER A 64 -7.23 -17.15 -16.99
C SER A 64 -8.18 -15.97 -16.66
N SER A 65 -8.80 -15.36 -17.67
CA SER A 65 -9.98 -14.50 -17.43
C SER A 65 -11.15 -15.26 -16.77
N SER A 66 -11.09 -16.59 -16.71
CA SER A 66 -12.05 -17.46 -16.02
C SER A 66 -11.91 -17.53 -14.48
N SER A 67 -10.83 -17.00 -13.90
CA SER A 67 -10.55 -17.11 -12.45
C SER A 67 -10.86 -15.85 -11.64
N LEU A 68 -11.12 -14.72 -12.30
CA LEU A 68 -11.34 -13.45 -11.60
C LEU A 68 -12.64 -13.51 -10.79
N TRP A 69 -12.57 -13.09 -9.53
CA TRP A 69 -13.76 -13.02 -8.68
C TRP A 69 -14.70 -11.93 -9.18
N SER A 70 -15.99 -12.24 -9.22
CA SER A 70 -17.01 -11.22 -9.44
C SER A 70 -17.00 -10.19 -8.30
N HIS A 71 -17.48 -8.98 -8.58
CA HIS A 71 -17.61 -7.93 -7.58
C HIS A 71 -18.44 -8.37 -6.36
N ASP A 72 -19.52 -9.13 -6.60
CA ASP A 72 -20.35 -9.65 -5.52
C ASP A 72 -19.64 -10.69 -4.66
N LYS A 73 -18.82 -11.56 -5.27
CA LYS A 73 -17.98 -12.50 -4.53
C LYS A 73 -16.94 -11.79 -3.67
N MET A 74 -16.26 -10.78 -4.21
CA MET A 74 -15.32 -9.94 -3.45
C MET A 74 -16.02 -9.23 -2.28
N ARG A 75 -17.19 -8.64 -2.51
CA ARG A 75 -17.98 -7.98 -1.46
C ARG A 75 -18.39 -8.95 -0.36
N ALA A 76 -18.87 -10.15 -0.72
CA ALA A 76 -19.21 -11.19 0.23
C ALA A 76 -17.99 -11.64 1.04
N TYR A 77 -16.84 -11.81 0.38
CA TYR A 77 -15.58 -12.16 1.03
C TYR A 77 -15.13 -11.09 2.03
N PHE A 78 -15.13 -9.81 1.63
CA PHE A 78 -14.78 -8.71 2.54
C PHE A 78 -15.69 -8.64 3.77
N ARG A 79 -16.99 -8.91 3.61
CA ARG A 79 -17.93 -9.01 4.75
C ARG A 79 -17.57 -10.17 5.67
N TYR A 80 -17.17 -11.31 5.11
CA TYR A 80 -16.80 -12.50 5.86
C TYR A 80 -15.50 -12.28 6.67
N ILE A 81 -14.41 -11.89 6.01
CA ILE A 81 -13.10 -11.70 6.67
C ILE A 81 -13.07 -10.50 7.62
N ARG A 82 -14.05 -9.59 7.54
CA ARG A 82 -14.14 -8.43 8.46
C ARG A 82 -14.44 -8.82 9.90
N ARG A 83 -14.98 -10.02 10.11
CA ARG A 83 -15.25 -10.58 11.44
C ARG A 83 -14.01 -11.18 12.10
N LEU A 84 -12.97 -11.48 11.31
CA LEU A 84 -11.72 -12.01 11.83
C LEU A 84 -10.91 -10.92 12.53
N GLN A 85 -10.35 -11.27 13.68
CA GLN A 85 -9.45 -10.41 14.46
C GLN A 85 -8.13 -11.16 14.68
N PRO A 86 -7.20 -11.13 13.71
CA PRO A 86 -5.97 -11.89 13.83
C PRO A 86 -5.09 -11.38 14.95
N THR A 87 -4.55 -12.30 15.73
CA THR A 87 -3.58 -12.00 16.78
C THR A 87 -2.16 -12.10 16.23
N LEU A 88 -1.23 -11.30 16.77
CA LEU A 88 0.17 -11.39 16.35
C LEU A 88 0.82 -12.66 16.88
N SER A 89 1.53 -13.37 16.01
CA SER A 89 2.48 -14.38 16.44
C SER A 89 3.75 -13.74 17.02
N GLN A 90 4.53 -14.54 17.75
CA GLN A 90 5.78 -14.08 18.35
C GLN A 90 6.81 -13.69 17.27
N GLU A 91 6.85 -14.42 16.16
CA GLU A 91 7.73 -14.15 15.03
C GLU A 91 7.38 -12.83 14.36
N ALA A 92 6.09 -12.60 14.08
CA ALA A 92 5.62 -11.34 13.49
C ALA A 92 5.95 -10.15 14.40
N ASN A 93 5.72 -10.30 15.71
CA ASN A 93 6.01 -9.24 16.68
C ASN A 93 7.51 -8.87 16.71
N LEU A 94 8.39 -9.85 16.61
CA LEU A 94 9.84 -9.64 16.55
C LEU A 94 10.23 -8.82 15.31
N VAL A 95 9.72 -9.18 14.14
CA VAL A 95 10.00 -8.48 12.87
C VAL A 95 9.54 -7.02 12.93
N LEU A 96 8.28 -6.79 13.31
CA LEU A 96 7.71 -5.44 13.37
C LEU A 96 8.45 -4.55 14.38
N THR A 97 8.76 -5.11 15.55
CA THR A 97 9.52 -4.38 16.58
C THR A 97 10.93 -4.04 16.09
N ARG A 98 11.61 -5.00 15.45
CA ARG A 98 12.98 -4.79 14.95
C ARG A 98 13.00 -3.76 13.83
N PHE A 99 12.04 -3.80 12.91
CA PHE A 99 11.90 -2.82 11.84
C PHE A 99 11.65 -1.42 12.41
N TYR A 100 10.74 -1.28 13.39
CA TYR A 100 10.50 0.00 14.05
C TYR A 100 11.75 0.55 14.75
N GLN A 101 12.47 -0.29 15.50
CA GLN A 101 13.72 0.09 16.16
C GLN A 101 14.78 0.54 15.14
N LEU A 102 14.92 -0.17 14.03
CA LEU A 102 15.84 0.18 12.94
C LEU A 102 15.48 1.55 12.34
N GLN A 103 14.22 1.79 12.01
CA GLN A 103 13.78 3.11 11.52
C GLN A 103 14.07 4.22 12.54
N ARG A 104 13.96 3.92 13.84
CA ARG A 104 14.27 4.85 14.93
C ARG A 104 15.77 5.02 15.15
N SER A 105 16.66 4.13 14.71
CA SER A 105 18.11 4.33 14.85
C SER A 105 18.70 5.18 13.73
N LEU A 106 18.01 5.33 12.59
CA LEU A 106 18.48 6.11 11.45
C LEU A 106 18.59 7.62 11.78
N SER A 107 19.78 8.19 11.55
CA SER A 107 20.09 9.60 11.83
C SER A 107 19.34 10.57 10.91
N ASN A 108 19.20 10.22 9.63
CA ASN A 108 18.52 11.03 8.62
C ASN A 108 17.05 10.59 8.40
N ARG A 109 16.39 10.09 9.46
CA ARG A 109 14.99 9.66 9.34
C ARG A 109 14.04 10.84 9.22
N ASP A 110 12.93 10.63 8.52
CA ASP A 110 11.80 11.54 8.58
C ASP A 110 11.11 11.40 9.94
N LYS A 111 11.44 12.32 10.87
CA LYS A 111 10.89 12.32 12.24
C LYS A 111 9.36 12.42 12.26
N SER A 112 8.75 12.97 11.21
CA SER A 112 7.29 13.04 11.08
C SER A 112 6.67 11.67 10.88
N ARG A 113 7.41 10.71 10.32
CA ARG A 113 6.94 9.38 9.95
C ARG A 113 7.34 8.29 10.94
N THR A 114 8.48 8.43 11.62
CA THR A 114 8.95 7.44 12.61
C THR A 114 8.42 7.73 14.01
N THR A 115 7.10 7.69 14.17
CA THR A 115 6.38 7.85 15.46
C THR A 115 5.83 6.51 15.95
N ILE A 116 5.24 6.48 17.15
CA ILE A 116 4.55 5.27 17.63
C ILE A 116 3.42 4.83 16.70
N ARG A 117 2.81 5.79 15.98
CA ARG A 117 1.77 5.51 14.99
C ARG A 117 2.29 4.59 13.89
N LEU A 118 3.55 4.71 13.47
CA LEU A 118 4.15 3.80 12.49
C LEU A 118 4.04 2.34 12.93
N LEU A 119 4.39 2.04 14.19
CA LEU A 119 4.31 0.68 14.70
C LEU A 119 2.85 0.20 14.76
N GLU A 120 1.93 1.05 15.20
CA GLU A 120 0.50 0.73 15.17
C GLU A 120 -0.01 0.50 13.73
N SER A 121 0.45 1.29 12.75
CA SER A 121 0.10 1.15 11.33
C SER A 121 0.64 -0.16 10.78
N LEU A 122 1.88 -0.54 11.09
CA LEU A 122 2.47 -1.82 10.69
C LEU A 122 1.63 -2.99 11.22
N VAL A 123 1.28 -2.95 12.52
CA VAL A 123 0.39 -3.94 13.13
C VAL A 123 -0.97 -4.02 12.40
N ARG A 124 -1.61 -2.87 12.13
CA ARG A 124 -2.90 -2.82 11.41
C ARG A 124 -2.79 -3.38 9.99
N LEU A 125 -1.70 -3.09 9.28
CA LEU A 125 -1.46 -3.58 7.93
C LEU A 125 -1.23 -5.10 7.92
N SER A 126 -0.40 -5.62 8.83
CA SER A 126 -0.15 -7.05 8.96
C SER A 126 -1.40 -7.84 9.35
N GLN A 127 -2.21 -7.31 10.27
CA GLN A 127 -3.53 -7.88 10.59
C GLN A 127 -4.49 -7.81 9.41
N GLY A 128 -4.48 -6.71 8.64
CA GLY A 128 -5.24 -6.57 7.41
C GLY A 128 -4.86 -7.62 6.38
N HIS A 129 -3.56 -7.85 6.17
CA HIS A 129 -3.05 -8.86 5.24
C HIS A 129 -3.43 -10.28 5.69
N ALA A 130 -3.25 -10.60 6.97
CA ALA A 130 -3.69 -11.89 7.54
C ALA A 130 -5.20 -12.11 7.37
N ARG A 131 -6.04 -11.07 7.56
CA ARG A 131 -7.49 -11.13 7.28
C ARG A 131 -7.78 -11.42 5.81
N LEU A 132 -7.08 -10.76 4.90
CA LEU A 132 -7.24 -11.00 3.45
C LEU A 132 -6.88 -12.44 3.07
N MET A 133 -5.92 -13.04 3.76
CA MET A 133 -5.50 -14.44 3.60
C MET A 133 -6.33 -15.45 4.41
N LEU A 134 -7.42 -15.01 5.06
CA LEU A 134 -8.28 -15.82 5.92
C LEU A 134 -7.52 -16.52 7.07
N ARG A 135 -6.53 -15.85 7.66
CA ARG A 135 -5.74 -16.37 8.78
C ARG A 135 -6.25 -15.78 10.10
N SER A 136 -6.25 -16.59 11.16
CA SER A 136 -6.56 -16.16 12.54
C SER A 136 -5.34 -15.62 13.29
N THR A 137 -4.14 -15.80 12.73
CA THR A 137 -2.87 -15.33 13.31
C THR A 137 -2.04 -14.63 12.23
N VAL A 138 -1.36 -13.56 12.62
CA VAL A 138 -0.40 -12.85 11.77
C VAL A 138 0.90 -13.64 11.79
N THR A 139 1.35 -14.08 10.63
CA THR A 139 2.58 -14.87 10.47
C THR A 139 3.75 -13.99 10.05
N PHE A 140 4.95 -14.57 10.00
CA PHE A 140 6.15 -13.89 9.49
C PHE A 140 5.95 -13.30 8.08
N GLN A 141 5.17 -13.93 7.21
CA GLN A 141 4.92 -13.44 5.84
C GLN A 141 4.03 -12.19 5.81
N ASP A 142 3.28 -11.94 6.87
CA ASP A 142 2.35 -10.82 6.98
C ASP A 142 3.03 -9.60 7.64
N ALA A 143 4.20 -9.79 8.27
CA ALA A 143 4.97 -8.79 9.03
C ALA A 143 6.01 -8.09 8.17
#